data_AF-A0A1Q8ZGT7-F1
#
_entry.id   AF-A0A1Q8ZGT7-F1
#
_cell.length_a   1.000
_cell.length_b   1.000
_cell.length_c   1.000
_cell.angle_alpha   90.00
_cell.angle_beta   90.00
_cell.angle_gamma   90.00
#
_symmetry.space_group_name_H-M   'P 1'
#
loop_
_entity.id
_entity.type
_entity.pdbx_description
1 polymer ?
#
loop_
_entity_poly.entity_id
_entity_poly.type
_entity_poly.pdbx_seq_one_letter_code
_entity_poly.pdbx_strand_id
1 'polypeptide(L)'
;MTGLTHGGFLALSILALAAPVLAQSSNFGTMTLAPGFSASAGTASGYTGGSVSLASIANQDRDGNLCLGYGGDREMPDHVIVLQQDFSQLTVEFKDKRQPLTLLIQGPGGVRCGEGRVTGPGWSSGTYRLWVGTPDPGRRSNYTLFVRQ
;
A
#
# COMPACT_ATOMS: atom_id res chain seq x y z
N MET A 1 20.40 49.94 -54.45
CA MET A 1 21.04 49.73 -53.13
C MET A 1 20.09 48.88 -52.31
N THR A 2 20.26 47.55 -52.35
CA THR A 2 19.38 46.60 -51.65
C THR A 2 20.12 45.30 -51.38
N GLY A 3 20.01 44.82 -50.13
CA GLY A 3 20.21 43.43 -49.72
C GLY A 3 21.58 43.14 -49.11
N LEU A 4 21.73 42.37 -48.03
CA LEU A 4 20.79 41.71 -47.11
C LEU A 4 21.65 41.33 -45.89
N THR A 5 21.29 41.76 -44.68
CA THR A 5 22.02 41.48 -43.45
C THR A 5 21.82 40.03 -43.00
N HIS A 6 22.91 39.29 -42.80
CA HIS A 6 22.91 37.90 -42.32
C HIS A 6 22.75 37.86 -40.80
N GLY A 7 21.57 37.52 -40.30
CA GLY A 7 21.31 37.23 -38.88
C GLY A 7 21.54 35.75 -38.58
N GLY A 8 22.69 35.42 -37.99
CA GLY A 8 22.98 34.06 -37.51
C GLY A 8 22.21 33.75 -36.23
N PHE A 9 21.35 32.74 -36.26
CA PHE A 9 20.65 32.23 -35.08
C PHE A 9 21.51 31.14 -34.41
N LEU A 10 22.03 31.42 -33.22
CA LEU A 10 22.65 30.44 -32.32
C LEU A 10 21.53 29.60 -31.67
N ALA A 11 21.39 28.35 -32.08
CA ALA A 11 20.47 27.40 -31.46
C ALA A 11 21.06 26.85 -30.15
N LEU A 12 20.57 27.33 -29.01
CA LEU A 12 20.87 26.77 -27.70
C LEU A 12 20.13 25.43 -27.54
N SER A 13 20.85 24.31 -27.62
CA SER A 13 20.28 22.99 -27.39
C SER A 13 20.25 22.69 -25.89
N ILE A 14 19.06 22.72 -25.29
CA ILE A 14 18.86 22.37 -23.87
C ILE A 14 18.79 20.84 -23.78
N LEU A 15 19.82 20.20 -23.20
CA LEU A 15 19.76 18.78 -22.81
C LEU A 15 18.84 18.66 -21.58
N ALA A 16 17.64 18.10 -21.76
CA ALA A 16 16.79 17.69 -20.65
C ALA A 16 17.32 16.37 -20.07
N LEU A 17 17.96 16.43 -18.89
CA LEU A 17 18.33 15.25 -18.13
C LEU A 17 17.06 14.73 -17.42
N ALA A 18 16.48 13.63 -17.92
CA ALA A 18 15.40 12.94 -17.24
C ALA A 18 15.94 12.28 -15.96
N ALA A 19 15.64 12.86 -14.80
CA ALA A 19 15.90 12.19 -13.53
C ALA A 19 14.93 11.00 -13.39
N PRO A 20 15.38 9.83 -12.93
CA PRO A 20 14.48 8.71 -12.66
C PRO A 20 13.50 9.11 -11.56
N VAL A 21 12.21 9.15 -11.87
CA VAL A 21 11.15 9.18 -10.86
C VAL A 21 11.14 7.81 -10.18
N LEU A 22 11.51 7.77 -8.91
CA LEU A 22 11.28 6.59 -8.08
C LEU A 22 9.78 6.42 -7.89
N ALA A 23 9.17 5.52 -8.66
CA ALA A 23 7.77 5.15 -8.47
C ALA A 23 7.62 4.48 -7.09
N GLN A 24 7.02 5.18 -6.13
CA GLN A 24 6.67 4.57 -4.84
C GLN A 24 5.55 3.56 -5.08
N SER A 25 5.74 2.33 -4.61
CA SER A 25 4.77 1.23 -4.77
C SER A 25 3.65 1.23 -3.73
N SER A 26 3.75 2.12 -2.72
CA SER A 26 2.82 2.27 -1.61
C SER A 26 2.99 3.63 -0.93
N ASN A 27 1.97 4.08 -0.19
CA ASN A 27 2.00 5.35 0.55
C ASN A 27 2.99 5.35 1.71
N PHE A 28 3.17 4.22 2.39
CA PHE A 28 3.92 4.12 3.64
C PHE A 28 5.03 3.06 3.63
N GLY A 29 5.34 2.49 2.46
CA GLY A 29 6.52 1.68 2.23
C GLY A 29 6.28 0.17 2.22
N THR A 30 7.39 -0.56 2.14
CA THR A 30 7.41 -2.01 1.94
C THR A 30 8.09 -2.73 3.09
N MET A 31 7.46 -3.78 3.61
CA MET A 31 8.06 -4.75 4.53
C MET A 31 8.45 -6.01 3.77
N THR A 32 9.69 -6.48 3.94
CA THR A 32 10.14 -7.75 3.35
C THR A 32 10.39 -8.74 4.48
N LEU A 33 9.65 -9.85 4.50
CA LEU A 33 9.58 -10.78 5.62
C LEU A 33 9.92 -12.20 5.18
N ALA A 34 10.75 -12.87 5.96
CA ALA A 34 10.98 -14.31 5.90
C ALA A 34 10.62 -14.93 7.27
N PRO A 35 10.28 -16.23 7.34
CA PRO A 35 9.99 -16.91 8.60
C PRO A 35 11.05 -16.61 9.68
N GLY A 36 10.61 -16.27 10.89
CA GLY A 36 11.51 -15.85 11.98
C GLY A 36 11.98 -14.40 11.93
N PHE A 37 11.34 -13.53 11.13
CA PHE A 37 11.63 -12.10 11.09
C PHE A 37 11.51 -11.43 12.48
N SER A 38 12.28 -10.36 12.71
CA SER A 38 12.22 -9.60 13.96
C SER A 38 10.93 -8.79 14.08
N ALA A 39 10.49 -8.49 15.31
CA ALA A 39 9.31 -7.66 15.53
C ALA A 39 9.39 -6.28 14.83
N SER A 40 10.59 -5.70 14.70
CA SER A 40 10.80 -4.44 14.00
C SER A 40 10.61 -4.56 12.48
N ALA A 41 11.00 -5.68 11.86
CA ALA A 41 10.80 -5.91 10.44
C ALA A 41 9.30 -6.01 10.06
N GLY A 42 8.49 -6.57 10.96
CA GLY A 42 7.04 -6.66 10.82
C GLY A 42 6.27 -5.46 11.38
N THR A 43 6.91 -4.31 11.58
CA THR A 43 6.24 -3.10 12.09
C THR A 43 6.24 -2.01 11.02
N ALA A 44 5.07 -1.41 10.78
CA ALA A 44 4.92 -0.24 9.93
C ALA A 44 4.01 0.80 10.59
N SER A 45 4.10 2.06 10.18
CA SER A 45 3.22 3.14 10.63
C SER A 45 2.63 3.87 9.44
N GLY A 46 1.44 4.43 9.63
CA GLY A 46 0.77 5.21 8.60
C GLY A 46 -0.39 5.99 9.19
N TYR A 47 -1.20 6.55 8.31
CA TYR A 47 -2.43 7.23 8.69
C TYR A 47 -3.53 6.93 7.70
N THR A 48 -4.78 6.92 8.17
CA THR A 48 -5.95 6.79 7.31
C THR A 48 -6.42 8.14 6.79
N GLY A 49 -7.28 8.07 5.79
CA GLY A 49 -7.99 9.19 5.22
C GLY A 49 -8.75 8.70 3.99
N GLY A 50 -9.25 9.66 3.20
CA GLY A 50 -9.92 9.36 1.95
C GLY A 50 -11.32 8.77 2.11
N SER A 51 -11.98 8.57 0.99
CA SER A 51 -13.39 8.18 0.89
C SER A 51 -13.58 7.03 -0.12
N VAL A 52 -12.49 6.38 -0.52
CA VAL A 52 -12.53 5.26 -1.46
C VAL A 52 -13.05 4.04 -0.71
N SER A 53 -14.20 3.52 -1.12
CA SER A 53 -14.74 2.30 -0.53
C SER A 53 -13.81 1.12 -0.79
N LEU A 54 -13.42 0.39 0.26
CA LEU A 54 -12.61 -0.82 0.13
C LEU A 54 -13.35 -1.91 -0.66
N ALA A 55 -14.69 -1.96 -0.57
CA ALA A 55 -15.52 -2.86 -1.37
C ALA A 55 -15.41 -2.59 -2.89
N SER A 56 -15.02 -1.37 -3.27
CA SER A 56 -14.76 -1.04 -4.66
C SER A 56 -13.45 -1.63 -5.18
N ILE A 57 -12.46 -1.86 -4.31
CA ILE A 57 -11.17 -2.51 -4.62
C ILE A 57 -11.37 -4.02 -4.71
N ALA A 58 -12.00 -4.60 -3.68
CA ALA A 58 -12.46 -5.99 -3.70
C ALA A 58 -13.73 -6.09 -2.84
N ASN A 59 -14.79 -6.69 -3.38
CA ASN A 59 -16.09 -6.74 -2.69
C ASN A 59 -16.08 -7.68 -1.48
N GLN A 60 -15.51 -8.88 -1.65
CA GLN A 60 -15.46 -9.93 -0.64
C GLN A 60 -14.06 -10.53 -0.53
N ASP A 61 -13.75 -11.05 0.65
CA ASP A 61 -12.59 -11.90 0.85
C ASP A 61 -12.85 -13.35 0.42
N ARG A 62 -11.81 -14.17 0.46
CA ARG A 62 -11.86 -15.59 0.08
C ARG A 62 -12.80 -16.45 0.93
N ASP A 63 -13.19 -15.97 2.10
CA ASP A 63 -14.09 -16.63 3.03
C ASP A 63 -15.54 -16.09 2.89
N GLY A 64 -15.77 -15.17 1.94
CA GLY A 64 -17.08 -14.58 1.64
C GLY A 64 -17.43 -13.34 2.48
N ASN A 65 -16.53 -12.85 3.33
CA ASN A 65 -16.78 -11.67 4.16
C ASN A 65 -16.65 -10.40 3.33
N LEU A 66 -17.51 -9.41 3.58
CA LEU A 66 -17.43 -8.12 2.89
C LEU A 66 -16.20 -7.33 3.33
N CYS A 67 -15.53 -6.70 2.36
CA CYS A 67 -14.41 -5.82 2.61
C CYS A 67 -14.90 -4.38 2.86
N LEU A 68 -15.35 -4.12 4.08
CA LEU A 68 -15.98 -2.85 4.45
C LEU A 68 -14.96 -1.75 4.83
N GLY A 69 -15.44 -0.52 4.77
CA GLY A 69 -14.71 0.69 5.15
C GLY A 69 -14.20 1.50 3.97
N TYR A 70 -13.46 2.57 4.31
CA TYR A 70 -13.01 3.60 3.39
C TYR A 70 -11.53 3.90 3.60
N GLY A 71 -10.77 3.85 2.51
CA GLY A 71 -9.34 4.13 2.46
C GLY A 71 -8.99 5.33 1.58
N GLY A 72 -7.69 5.56 1.43
CA GLY A 72 -7.12 6.72 0.75
C GLY A 72 -7.27 6.68 -0.77
N ASP A 73 -6.81 5.60 -1.39
CA ASP A 73 -6.62 5.47 -2.84
C ASP A 73 -6.96 4.03 -3.28
N ARG A 74 -7.48 3.87 -4.51
CA ARG A 74 -7.89 2.57 -5.05
C ARG A 74 -6.70 1.80 -5.62
N GLU A 75 -5.81 2.48 -6.32
CA GLU A 75 -4.67 1.91 -7.02
C GLU A 75 -3.43 1.83 -6.13
N MET A 76 -3.21 2.84 -5.29
CA MET A 76 -2.05 2.95 -4.42
C MET A 76 -2.34 2.35 -3.04
N PRO A 77 -1.76 1.18 -2.68
CA PRO A 77 -1.92 0.62 -1.35
C PRO A 77 -1.19 1.46 -0.30
N ASP A 78 -1.64 1.35 0.93
CA ASP A 78 -0.98 1.98 2.07
C ASP A 78 0.36 1.32 2.36
N HIS A 79 0.39 -0.02 2.34
CA HIS A 79 1.61 -0.80 2.58
C HIS A 79 1.72 -1.92 1.55
N VAL A 80 2.97 -2.32 1.31
CA VAL A 80 3.28 -3.57 0.60
C VAL A 80 4.02 -4.51 1.54
N ILE A 81 3.66 -5.79 1.53
CA ILE A 81 4.41 -6.85 2.20
C ILE A 81 4.96 -7.80 1.13
N VAL A 82 6.25 -8.09 1.17
CA VAL A 82 6.89 -9.12 0.36
C VAL A 82 7.23 -10.29 1.29
N LEU A 83 6.51 -11.39 1.15
CA LEU A 83 6.82 -12.65 1.84
C LEU A 83 7.83 -13.42 0.99
N GLN A 84 9.04 -13.61 1.52
CA GLN A 84 10.13 -14.28 0.81
C GLN A 84 9.94 -15.80 0.74
N GLN A 85 9.16 -16.35 1.66
CA GLN A 85 8.81 -17.77 1.74
C GLN A 85 7.37 -17.90 2.25
N ASP A 86 6.83 -19.12 2.18
CA ASP A 86 5.51 -19.44 2.72
C ASP A 86 5.51 -19.35 4.25
N PHE A 87 4.40 -18.85 4.82
CA PHE A 87 4.16 -18.84 6.25
C PHE A 87 2.94 -19.72 6.58
N SER A 88 3.12 -20.61 7.55
CA SER A 88 2.05 -21.49 8.05
C SER A 88 0.93 -20.70 8.72
N GLN A 89 1.27 -19.59 9.38
CA GLN A 89 0.35 -18.69 10.04
C GLN A 89 0.94 -17.28 10.04
N LEU A 90 0.09 -16.28 9.80
CA LEU A 90 0.40 -14.88 10.08
C LEU A 90 -0.81 -14.19 10.71
N THR A 91 -0.51 -13.16 11.50
CA THR A 91 -1.46 -12.18 11.99
C THR A 91 -1.01 -10.80 11.55
N VAL A 92 -1.90 -10.06 10.88
CA VAL A 92 -1.76 -8.65 10.57
C VAL A 92 -2.76 -7.88 11.44
N GLU A 93 -2.27 -7.00 12.32
CA GLU A 93 -3.12 -6.32 13.31
C GLU A 93 -2.60 -4.91 13.63
N PHE A 94 -3.48 -4.04 14.14
CA PHE A 94 -3.05 -2.74 14.64
C PHE A 94 -2.63 -2.81 16.12
N LYS A 95 -1.65 -1.97 16.49
CA LYS A 95 -1.18 -1.83 17.88
C LYS A 95 -2.29 -1.37 18.82
N ASP A 96 -3.03 -0.33 18.44
CA ASP A 96 -4.14 0.22 19.22
C ASP A 96 -5.47 -0.35 18.73
N LYS A 97 -6.08 -1.20 19.54
CA LYS A 97 -7.35 -1.88 19.20
C LYS A 97 -8.59 -1.05 19.52
N ARG A 98 -8.42 0.15 20.10
CA ARG A 98 -9.56 1.02 20.44
C ARG A 98 -10.04 1.83 19.24
N GLN A 99 -9.21 1.98 18.22
CA GLN A 99 -9.57 2.69 17.01
C GLN A 99 -10.23 1.71 16.02
N PRO A 100 -11.43 2.01 15.52
CA PRO A 100 -12.09 1.15 14.56
C PRO A 100 -11.41 1.35 13.19
N LEU A 101 -10.45 0.49 12.88
CA LEU A 101 -9.75 0.45 11.60
C LEU A 101 -10.16 -0.81 10.84
N THR A 102 -10.27 -0.70 9.52
CA THR A 102 -10.54 -1.83 8.64
C THR A 102 -9.29 -2.14 7.80
N LEU A 103 -9.19 -3.38 7.33
CA LEU A 103 -8.04 -3.86 6.59
C LEU A 103 -8.51 -4.66 5.37
N LEU A 104 -7.93 -4.35 4.22
CA LEU A 104 -8.00 -5.17 3.01
C LEU A 104 -6.59 -5.58 2.62
N ILE A 105 -6.36 -6.88 2.48
CA ILE A 105 -5.09 -7.45 2.03
C ILE A 105 -5.34 -8.23 0.76
N GLN A 106 -4.66 -7.86 -0.33
CA GLN A 106 -4.73 -8.57 -1.61
C GLN A 106 -3.36 -9.16 -1.95
N GLY A 107 -3.29 -10.46 -2.23
CA GLY A 107 -2.04 -11.10 -2.64
C GLY A 107 -2.24 -12.55 -3.10
N PRO A 108 -1.17 -13.37 -3.06
CA PRO A 108 -1.27 -14.81 -3.24
C PRO A 108 -2.37 -15.41 -2.33
N GLY A 109 -3.17 -16.31 -2.90
CA GLY A 109 -4.29 -16.94 -2.17
C GLY A 109 -5.54 -16.06 -1.99
N GLY A 110 -5.59 -14.89 -2.64
CA GLY A 110 -6.79 -14.07 -2.78
C GLY A 110 -6.80 -12.83 -1.88
N VAL A 111 -8.03 -12.38 -1.57
CA VAL A 111 -8.28 -11.23 -0.71
C VAL A 111 -8.59 -11.71 0.70
N ARG A 112 -8.15 -10.95 1.70
CA ARG A 112 -8.49 -11.11 3.12
C ARG A 112 -8.92 -9.77 3.68
N CYS A 113 -10.05 -9.75 4.39
CA CYS A 113 -10.58 -8.54 4.97
C CYS A 113 -10.80 -8.72 6.46
N GLY A 114 -10.72 -7.63 7.22
CA GLY A 114 -10.88 -7.70 8.66
C GLY A 114 -11.03 -6.35 9.34
N GLU A 115 -11.66 -6.37 10.51
CA GLU A 115 -11.79 -5.21 11.38
C GLU A 115 -10.72 -5.32 12.47
N GLY A 116 -9.74 -4.42 12.42
CA GLY A 116 -8.64 -4.37 13.38
C GLY A 116 -7.56 -5.46 13.24
N ARG A 117 -7.91 -6.63 12.67
CA ARG A 117 -7.03 -7.80 12.54
C ARG A 117 -7.43 -8.72 11.40
N VAL A 118 -6.45 -9.30 10.72
CA VAL A 118 -6.55 -10.48 9.87
C VAL A 118 -5.59 -11.55 10.41
N THR A 119 -6.07 -12.75 10.68
CA THR A 119 -5.23 -13.87 11.17
C THR A 119 -5.61 -15.17 10.47
N GLY A 120 -4.64 -16.05 10.29
CA GLY A 120 -4.91 -17.42 9.84
C GLY A 120 -3.79 -17.99 8.97
N PRO A 121 -3.98 -19.22 8.48
CA PRO A 121 -2.99 -19.93 7.69
C PRO A 121 -3.05 -19.59 6.20
N GLY A 122 -2.12 -20.14 5.42
CA GLY A 122 -2.14 -20.13 3.95
C GLY A 122 -1.61 -18.83 3.36
N TRP A 123 -0.41 -18.43 3.78
CA TRP A 123 0.30 -17.26 3.25
C TRP A 123 1.44 -17.73 2.37
N SER A 124 1.22 -17.78 1.06
CA SER A 124 2.27 -18.13 0.11
C SER A 124 3.27 -16.98 -0.06
N SER A 125 4.50 -17.31 -0.42
CA SER A 125 5.49 -16.33 -0.85
C SER A 125 4.94 -15.44 -1.97
N GLY A 126 5.36 -14.18 -1.98
CA GLY A 126 4.92 -13.19 -2.96
C GLY A 126 4.57 -11.83 -2.35
N THR A 127 3.98 -10.98 -3.18
CA THR A 127 3.67 -9.59 -2.86
C THR A 127 2.21 -9.43 -2.46
N TYR A 128 2.00 -8.80 -1.31
CA TYR A 128 0.70 -8.45 -0.76
C TYR A 128 0.56 -6.94 -0.71
N ARG A 129 -0.59 -6.44 -1.17
CA ARG A 129 -0.98 -5.02 -1.13
C ARG A 129 -2.00 -4.84 -0.02
N LEU A 130 -1.81 -3.81 0.80
CA LEU A 130 -2.60 -3.58 1.99
C LEU A 130 -3.20 -2.17 1.95
N TRP A 131 -4.51 -2.09 2.18
CA TRP A 131 -5.22 -0.84 2.37
C TRP A 131 -5.76 -0.81 3.80
N VAL A 132 -5.50 0.30 4.49
CA VAL A 132 -5.99 0.54 5.84
C VAL A 132 -7.09 1.58 5.76
N GLY A 133 -8.28 1.18 6.18
CA GLY A 133 -9.46 2.01 6.14
C GLY A 133 -10.01 2.35 7.51
N THR A 134 -11.11 3.08 7.48
CA THR A 134 -11.99 3.35 8.62
C THR A 134 -13.44 3.03 8.24
N PRO A 135 -14.34 2.79 9.20
CA PRO A 135 -15.76 2.57 8.90
C PRO A 135 -16.44 3.77 8.21
N ASP A 136 -15.97 4.99 8.49
CA ASP A 136 -16.57 6.23 7.97
C ASP A 136 -15.61 6.93 6.98
N PRO A 137 -16.11 7.47 5.86
CA PRO A 137 -15.27 8.17 4.90
C PRO A 137 -14.66 9.44 5.50
N GLY A 138 -13.42 9.74 5.12
CA GLY A 138 -12.69 10.95 5.48
C GLY A 138 -12.07 10.94 6.88
N ARG A 139 -12.33 9.90 7.69
CA ARG A 139 -11.78 9.81 9.05
C ARG A 139 -10.27 9.58 9.02
N ARG A 140 -9.55 10.46 9.71
CA ARG A 140 -8.08 10.40 9.85
C ARG A 140 -7.70 9.84 11.20
N SER A 141 -6.89 8.79 11.17
CA SER A 141 -6.34 8.12 12.34
C SER A 141 -4.91 7.70 12.05
N ASN A 142 -3.98 8.06 12.94
CA ASN A 142 -2.62 7.50 12.90
C ASN A 142 -2.65 6.08 13.47
N TYR A 143 -1.87 5.19 12.88
CA TYR A 143 -1.79 3.80 13.33
C TYR A 143 -0.37 3.23 13.25
N THR A 144 -0.17 2.17 14.02
CA THR A 144 0.97 1.26 13.87
C THR A 144 0.42 -0.11 13.55
N LEU A 145 0.88 -0.69 12.44
CA LEU A 145 0.56 -2.03 11.96
C LEU A 145 1.63 -3.01 12.41
N PHE A 146 1.22 -4.19 12.84
CA PHE A 146 2.07 -5.33 13.16
C PHE A 146 1.75 -6.51 12.27
N VAL A 147 2.78 -7.13 11.72
CA VAL A 147 2.77 -8.47 11.13
C VAL A 147 3.49 -9.39 12.10
N ARG A 148 2.86 -10.52 12.45
CA ARG A 148 3.35 -11.49 13.44
C ARG A 148 3.15 -12.91 12.92
N GLN A 149 4.06 -13.80 13.27
CA GLN A 149 3.96 -15.24 13.01
C GLN A 149 3.41 -15.95 14.24
#